data_AF-A0A9E6EG26-F1
#
_entry.id   AF-A0A9E6EG26-F1
#
_cell.length_a   1.000
_cell.length_b   1.000
_cell.length_c   1.000
_cell.angle_alpha   90.00
_cell.angle_beta   90.00
_cell.angle_gamma   90.00
#
_symmetry.space_group_name_H-M   'P 1'
#
loop_
_entity.id
_entity.type
_entity.pdbx_description
1 polymer ?
#
loop_
_entity_poly.entity_id
_entity_poly.type
_entity_poly.pdbx_seq_one_letter_code
_entity_poly.pdbx_strand_id
1 'polypeptide(L)'
;TLSIRPDDDKGRHATTARALFFLPEGGMLIDTPGLREIGLLDDCGLMDAFADIAELAARCRFADCTHRVEPDCAVLSAVAQGGLPRARYDNYVKLSRKLEYQAGKSSPAKHLEAKQKQKQLGKLIKNYYKINPK
;
A
#
# COMPACT_ATOMS: atom_id res chain seq x y z
N THR A 1 22.18 -21.20 1.26
CA THR A 1 21.11 -20.47 0.56
C THR A 1 19.90 -21.37 0.45
N LEU A 2 18.71 -20.89 0.81
CA LEU A 2 17.49 -21.68 0.60
C LEU A 2 17.13 -21.66 -0.89
N SER A 3 16.58 -22.77 -1.39
CA SER A 3 16.14 -22.90 -2.78
C SER A 3 14.99 -21.93 -3.09
N ILE A 4 14.97 -21.48 -4.35
CA ILE A 4 13.89 -20.68 -4.93
C ILE A 4 12.63 -21.55 -5.01
N ARG A 5 11.46 -20.96 -4.77
CA ARG A 5 10.18 -21.68 -4.92
C ARG A 5 9.89 -21.90 -6.40
N PRO A 6 9.60 -23.14 -6.83
CA PRO A 6 9.39 -23.45 -8.25
C PRO A 6 8.09 -22.85 -8.82
N ASP A 7 7.12 -22.50 -7.98
CA ASP A 7 5.82 -21.98 -8.41
C ASP A 7 5.83 -20.49 -8.77
N ASP A 8 6.76 -19.69 -8.22
CA ASP A 8 6.74 -18.23 -8.40
C ASP A 8 8.11 -17.59 -8.63
N ASP A 9 9.18 -18.38 -8.76
CA ASP A 9 10.58 -17.92 -8.88
C ASP A 9 11.02 -16.94 -7.78
N LYS A 10 10.33 -16.94 -6.62
CA LYS A 10 10.68 -16.05 -5.50
C LYS A 10 11.59 -16.73 -4.48
N GLY A 11 12.52 -15.92 -3.96
CA GLY A 11 13.38 -16.30 -2.85
C GLY A 11 12.59 -16.53 -1.55
N ARG A 12 13.04 -17.50 -0.74
CA ARG A 12 12.49 -17.77 0.59
C ARG A 12 13.29 -16.97 1.62
N HIS A 13 12.62 -16.18 2.45
CA HIS A 13 13.28 -15.55 3.60
C HIS A 13 13.81 -16.65 4.53
N ALA A 14 15.13 -16.71 4.69
CA ALA A 14 15.80 -17.67 5.55
C ALA A 14 15.86 -17.18 7.01
N THR A 15 16.05 -15.87 7.18
CA THR A 15 16.04 -15.20 8.48
C THR A 15 14.61 -15.12 9.00
N THR A 16 14.33 -15.73 10.16
CA THR A 16 13.00 -15.80 10.79
C THR A 16 12.86 -14.91 12.02
N ALA A 17 13.98 -14.46 12.59
CA ALA A 17 14.04 -13.58 13.75
C ALA A 17 14.91 -12.37 13.45
N ARG A 18 14.62 -11.26 14.14
CA ARG A 18 15.46 -10.05 14.11
C ARG A 18 16.60 -10.20 15.10
N ALA A 19 17.82 -9.97 14.65
CA ALA A 19 19.05 -10.10 15.45
C ALA A 19 19.83 -8.79 15.43
N LEU A 20 20.53 -8.51 16.52
CA LEU A 20 21.36 -7.33 16.69
C LEU A 20 22.77 -7.77 17.04
N PHE A 21 23.74 -7.33 16.25
CA PHE A 21 25.16 -7.66 16.42
C PHE A 21 25.95 -6.39 16.71
N PHE A 22 26.81 -6.44 17.73
CA PHE A 22 27.80 -5.39 17.99
C PHE A 22 29.07 -5.73 17.22
N LEU A 23 29.59 -4.76 16.48
CA LEU A 23 30.81 -4.95 15.69
C LEU A 23 32.06 -4.68 16.54
N PRO A 24 33.16 -5.44 16.36
CA PRO A 24 34.37 -5.30 17.18
C PRO A 24 34.99 -3.90 17.17
N GLU A 25 34.87 -3.17 16.06
CA GLU A 25 35.42 -1.81 15.90
C GLU A 25 34.38 -0.71 16.16
N GLY A 26 33.24 -1.09 16.76
CA GLY A 26 32.11 -0.19 17.01
C GLY A 26 31.03 -0.25 15.92
N GLY A 27 29.83 0.20 16.25
CA GLY A 27 28.65 0.10 15.40
C GLY A 27 27.79 -1.14 15.68
N MET A 28 26.59 -1.13 15.09
CA MET A 28 25.55 -2.12 15.33
C MET A 28 24.94 -2.57 14.01
N LEU A 29 24.87 -3.88 13.79
CA LEU A 29 24.19 -4.49 12.64
C LEU A 29 22.86 -5.09 13.10
N ILE A 30 21.75 -4.61 12.53
CA ILE A 30 20.44 -5.22 12.70
C ILE A 30 20.18 -6.10 11.47
N ASP A 31 20.14 -7.42 11.65
CA ASP A 31 19.65 -8.35 10.65
C ASP A 31 18.15 -8.57 10.88
N THR A 32 17.33 -8.32 9.86
CA THR A 32 15.88 -8.54 9.92
C THR A 32 15.46 -9.55 8.85
N PRO A 33 14.42 -10.38 9.12
CA PRO A 33 13.73 -11.10 8.06
C PRO A 33 13.38 -10.17 6.89
N GLY A 34 13.44 -10.68 5.67
CA GLY A 34 13.09 -9.89 4.51
C GLY A 34 11.63 -9.41 4.59
N LEU A 35 11.45 -8.09 4.46
CA LEU A 35 10.12 -7.48 4.40
C LEU A 35 9.54 -7.70 3.00
N ARG A 36 8.32 -8.23 2.92
CA ARG A 36 7.61 -8.42 1.65
C ARG A 36 6.80 -7.19 1.25
N GLU A 37 6.30 -6.49 2.25
CA GLU A 37 5.47 -5.33 2.08
C GLU A 37 5.61 -4.43 3.31
N ILE A 38 5.74 -3.14 3.07
CA ILE A 38 5.60 -2.11 4.10
C ILE A 38 4.28 -1.41 3.79
N GLY A 39 3.37 -1.40 4.76
CA GLY A 39 2.11 -0.67 4.65
C GLY A 39 2.37 0.83 4.70
N LEU A 40 1.67 1.59 3.86
CA LEU A 40 1.55 3.03 4.05
C LEU A 40 0.51 3.28 5.14
N LEU A 41 0.81 4.20 6.05
CA LEU A 41 -0.02 4.48 7.23
C LEU A 41 -1.13 5.49 6.91
N ASP A 42 -0.81 6.53 6.12
CA ASP A 42 -1.73 7.62 5.78
C ASP A 42 -1.21 8.47 4.60
N ASP A 43 -2.00 9.46 4.21
CA ASP A 43 -1.67 10.41 3.14
C ASP A 43 -0.48 11.32 3.48
N CYS A 44 -0.27 11.63 4.77
CA CYS A 44 0.89 12.41 5.22
C CYS A 44 2.20 11.68 4.90
N GLY A 45 2.29 10.38 5.23
CA GLY A 45 3.45 9.57 4.90
C GLY A 45 3.69 9.41 3.40
N LEU A 46 2.64 9.51 2.57
CA LEU A 46 2.81 9.55 1.12
C LEU A 46 3.44 10.86 0.66
N MET A 47 3.00 12.00 1.18
CA MET A 47 3.57 13.30 0.83
C MET A 47 5.03 13.41 1.26
N ASP A 48 5.38 12.91 2.45
CA ASP A 48 6.76 12.89 2.93
C ASP A 48 7.66 12.00 2.05
N ALA A 49 7.16 10.81 1.67
CA ALA A 49 7.90 9.89 0.80
C ALA A 49 8.06 10.42 -0.64
N PHE A 50 7.23 11.38 -1.04
CA PHE A 50 7.21 12.02 -2.36
C PHE A 50 7.27 13.54 -2.25
N ALA A 51 8.20 14.05 -1.42
CA ALA A 51 8.37 15.49 -1.19
C ALA A 51 8.58 16.29 -2.50
N ASP A 52 9.29 15.70 -3.47
CA ASP A 52 9.45 16.23 -4.82
C ASP A 52 8.11 16.49 -5.53
N ILE A 53 7.15 15.59 -5.36
CA ILE A 53 5.79 15.73 -5.90
C ILE A 53 4.98 16.69 -5.05
N ALA A 54 5.11 16.67 -3.72
CA ALA A 54 4.41 17.60 -2.83
C ALA A 54 4.78 19.07 -3.11
N GLU A 55 6.06 19.36 -3.37
CA GLU A 55 6.52 20.70 -3.77
C GLU A 55 5.93 21.16 -5.11
N LEU A 56 5.81 20.25 -6.08
CA LEU A 56 5.15 20.52 -7.37
C LEU A 56 3.63 20.68 -7.19
N ALA A 57 3.02 19.88 -6.34
CA ALA A 57 1.59 19.90 -6.03
C ALA A 57 1.16 21.26 -5.48
N ALA A 58 2.00 21.89 -4.64
CA ALA A 58 1.76 23.24 -4.10
C ALA A 58 1.63 24.33 -5.19
N ARG A 59 2.09 24.07 -6.41
CA ARG A 59 1.98 24.97 -7.57
C ARG A 59 0.82 24.63 -8.50
N CYS A 60 0.00 23.63 -8.15
CA CYS A 60 -1.17 23.29 -8.94
C CYS A 60 -2.23 24.39 -8.85
N ARG A 61 -2.98 24.56 -9.94
CA ARG A 61 -4.09 25.51 -10.00
C ARG A 61 -5.21 25.22 -8.99
N PHE A 62 -5.47 23.94 -8.73
CA PHE A 62 -6.52 23.47 -7.85
C PHE A 62 -5.94 22.91 -6.55
N ALA A 63 -6.55 23.26 -5.42
CA ALA A 63 -6.12 22.79 -4.09
C ALA A 63 -6.43 21.29 -3.87
N ASP A 64 -7.41 20.75 -4.58
CA ASP A 64 -7.84 19.35 -4.56
C ASP A 64 -7.35 18.55 -5.78
N CYS A 65 -6.28 19.03 -6.43
CA CYS A 65 -5.71 18.36 -7.60
C CYS A 65 -5.23 16.94 -7.25
N THR A 66 -5.73 15.93 -7.95
CA THR A 66 -5.32 14.53 -7.77
C THR A 66 -4.07 14.16 -8.58
N HIS A 67 -3.61 15.08 -9.43
CA HIS A 67 -2.46 14.95 -10.33
C HIS A 67 -2.60 13.80 -11.35
N ARG A 68 -3.82 13.56 -11.83
CA ARG A 68 -4.13 12.45 -12.75
C ARG A 68 -4.66 12.92 -14.09
N VAL A 69 -5.59 13.87 -14.06
CA VAL A 69 -6.34 14.31 -15.26
C VAL A 69 -6.56 15.81 -15.30
N GLU A 70 -6.20 16.52 -14.23
CA GLU A 70 -6.50 17.93 -14.07
C GLU A 70 -5.75 18.78 -15.09
N PRO A 71 -6.44 19.76 -15.72
CA PRO A 71 -5.77 20.74 -16.55
C PRO A 71 -4.86 21.61 -15.69
N ASP A 72 -3.77 22.12 -16.29
CA ASP A 72 -2.77 22.97 -15.63
C ASP A 72 -2.16 22.36 -14.34
N CYS A 73 -2.06 21.03 -14.28
CA CYS A 73 -1.39 20.34 -13.19
C CYS A 73 0.14 20.51 -13.29
N ALA A 74 0.74 21.12 -12.27
CA ALA A 74 2.18 21.34 -12.21
C ALA A 74 2.98 20.03 -12.16
N VAL A 75 2.46 19.00 -11.48
CA VAL A 75 3.08 17.66 -11.44
C VAL A 75 3.09 17.02 -12.83
N LEU A 76 1.96 17.00 -13.53
CA LEU A 76 1.88 16.42 -14.88
C LEU A 76 2.76 17.19 -15.88
N SER A 77 2.83 18.52 -15.73
CA SER A 77 3.70 19.38 -16.54
C SER A 77 5.18 19.06 -16.31
N ALA A 78 5.59 18.87 -15.05
CA ALA A 78 6.96 18.48 -14.72
C ALA A 78 7.32 17.10 -15.29
N VAL A 79 6.39 16.15 -15.29
CA VAL A 79 6.59 14.84 -15.94
C VAL A 79 6.78 15.01 -17.45
N ALA A 80 5.93 15.80 -18.10
CA ALA A 80 5.99 16.03 -19.54
C ALA A 80 7.29 16.73 -19.98
N GLN A 81 7.80 17.64 -19.15
CA GLN A 81 9.04 18.39 -19.40
C GLN A 81 10.31 17.66 -18.95
N GLY A 82 10.18 16.47 -18.34
CA GLY A 82 11.30 15.70 -17.81
C GLY A 82 11.86 16.19 -16.47
N GLY A 83 11.24 17.20 -15.84
CA GLY A 83 11.58 17.68 -14.51
C GLY A 83 11.17 16.72 -13.38
N LEU A 84 10.29 15.76 -13.66
CA LEU A 84 9.97 14.64 -12.78
C LEU A 84 10.05 13.31 -13.56
N PRO A 85 10.86 12.32 -13.13
CA PRO A 85 10.94 11.04 -13.81
C PRO A 85 9.58 10.32 -13.87
N ARG A 86 9.20 9.82 -15.04
CA ARG A 86 7.91 9.14 -15.23
C ARG A 86 7.69 7.98 -14.26
N ALA A 87 8.72 7.17 -14.03
CA ALA A 87 8.67 6.06 -13.08
C ALA A 87 8.38 6.51 -11.63
N ARG A 88 8.87 7.71 -11.24
CA ARG A 88 8.62 8.29 -9.92
C ARG A 88 7.14 8.66 -9.78
N TYR A 89 6.59 9.34 -10.78
CA TYR A 89 5.16 9.66 -10.87
C TYR A 89 4.27 8.41 -10.86
N ASP A 90 4.60 7.40 -11.67
CA ASP A 90 3.80 6.17 -11.75
C ASP A 90 3.77 5.43 -10.39
N ASN A 91 4.89 5.41 -9.66
CA ASN A 91 4.96 4.87 -8.31
C ASN A 91 4.09 5.66 -7.32
N TYR A 92 4.11 6.99 -7.39
CA TYR A 92 3.24 7.84 -6.58
C TYR A 92 1.76 7.54 -6.83
N VAL A 93 1.32 7.50 -8.10
CA VAL A 93 -0.07 7.19 -8.45
C VAL A 93 -0.47 5.81 -7.95
N LYS A 94 0.40 4.82 -8.10
CA LYS A 94 0.17 3.46 -7.62
C LYS A 94 -0.06 3.41 -6.11
N LEU A 95 0.77 4.12 -5.34
CA LEU A 95 0.68 4.16 -3.88
C LEU A 95 -0.53 4.99 -3.40
N SER A 96 -0.80 6.14 -4.03
CA SER A 96 -1.99 6.96 -3.78
C SER A 96 -3.28 6.15 -3.97
N ARG A 97 -3.43 5.40 -5.07
CA ARG A 97 -4.59 4.50 -5.29
C ARG A 97 -4.71 3.42 -4.22
N LYS A 98 -3.59 2.91 -3.73
CA LYS A 98 -3.57 1.89 -2.68
C LYS A 98 -4.08 2.47 -1.35
N LEU A 99 -3.66 3.69 -1.01
CA LEU A 99 -4.17 4.40 0.16
C LEU A 99 -5.66 4.70 0.05
N GLU A 100 -6.13 5.23 -1.09
CA GLU A 100 -7.56 5.46 -1.36
C GLU A 100 -8.39 4.18 -1.17
N TYR A 101 -7.89 3.05 -1.69
CA TYR A 101 -8.54 1.75 -1.54
C TYR A 101 -8.59 1.27 -0.08
N GLN A 102 -7.51 1.47 0.67
CA GLN A 102 -7.43 1.12 2.09
C GLN A 102 -8.36 2.01 2.93
N ALA A 103 -8.35 3.33 2.73
CA ALA A 103 -9.26 4.27 3.38
C ALA A 103 -10.74 3.90 3.12
N GLY A 104 -11.07 3.55 1.88
CA GLY A 104 -12.41 3.10 1.52
C GLY A 104 -12.84 1.81 2.24
N LYS A 105 -11.91 0.88 2.53
CA LYS A 105 -12.17 -0.35 3.32
C LYS A 105 -12.44 -0.08 4.78
N SER A 106 -11.80 0.93 5.35
CA SER A 106 -11.94 1.33 6.75
C SER A 106 -13.18 2.19 7.02
N SER A 107 -13.99 2.48 5.99
CA SER A 107 -15.18 3.33 6.14
C SER A 107 -16.29 2.65 6.97
N PRO A 108 -17.00 3.40 7.84
CA PRO A 108 -18.11 2.86 8.63
C PRO A 108 -19.19 2.17 7.78
N ALA A 109 -19.42 2.68 6.57
CA ALA A 109 -20.37 2.11 5.61
C ALA A 109 -19.97 0.68 5.18
N LYS A 110 -18.69 0.44 4.87
CA LYS A 110 -18.20 -0.90 4.51
C LYS A 110 -18.21 -1.87 5.68
N HIS A 111 -17.96 -1.39 6.90
CA HIS A 111 -18.14 -2.20 8.11
C HIS A 111 -19.60 -2.64 8.30
N LEU A 112 -20.55 -1.73 8.06
CA LEU A 112 -21.97 -2.04 8.15
C LEU A 112 -22.41 -3.04 7.07
N GLU A 113 -21.95 -2.86 5.84
CA GLU A 113 -22.22 -3.77 4.71
C GLU A 113 -21.64 -5.18 4.98
N ALA A 114 -20.41 -5.27 5.47
CA ALA A 114 -19.79 -6.53 5.85
C ALA A 114 -20.60 -7.25 6.96
N LYS A 115 -21.06 -6.50 7.96
CA LYS A 115 -21.92 -7.02 9.04
C LYS A 115 -23.26 -7.51 8.52
N GLN A 116 -23.87 -6.82 7.54
CA GLN A 116 -25.10 -7.27 6.90
C GLN A 116 -24.90 -8.56 6.09
N LYS A 117 -23.83 -8.64 5.28
CA LYS A 117 -23.46 -9.85 4.53
C LYS A 117 -23.21 -11.03 5.45
N GLN A 118 -22.51 -10.81 6.57
CA GLN A 118 -22.28 -11.85 7.58
C GLN A 118 -23.59 -12.36 8.20
N LYS A 119 -24.54 -11.46 8.51
CA LYS A 119 -25.88 -11.85 8.99
C LYS A 119 -26.65 -12.65 7.93
N GLN A 120 -26.61 -12.25 6.66
CA GLN A 120 -27.27 -12.99 5.58
C GLN A 120 -26.67 -14.38 5.39
N LEU A 121 -25.33 -14.50 5.36
CA LEU A 121 -24.64 -15.77 5.26
C LEU A 121 -24.98 -16.69 6.44
N GLY A 122 -25.01 -16.16 7.67
CA GLY A 122 -25.41 -16.93 8.85
C GLY A 122 -26.86 -17.44 8.77
N LYS A 123 -27.79 -16.68 8.17
CA LYS A 123 -29.16 -17.14 7.90
C LYS A 123 -29.18 -18.27 6.87
N LEU A 124 -28.42 -18.13 5.78
CA LEU A 124 -28.27 -19.14 4.73
C LEU A 124 -27.73 -20.46 5.28
N ILE A 125 -26.66 -20.41 6.07
CA ILE A 125 -26.06 -21.60 6.70
C ILE A 125 -27.06 -22.27 7.64
N LYS A 126 -27.76 -21.51 8.49
CA LYS A 126 -28.80 -22.06 9.36
C LYS A 126 -29.94 -22.71 8.58
N ASN A 127 -30.33 -22.12 7.45
CA ASN A 127 -31.38 -22.67 6.61
C ASN A 127 -30.94 -23.97 5.91
N TYR A 128 -29.70 -24.01 5.42
CA TYR A 128 -29.12 -25.22 4.82
C TYR A 128 -29.17 -26.42 5.78
N TYR A 129 -28.73 -26.24 7.02
CA TYR A 129 -28.77 -27.32 8.03
C TYR A 129 -30.17 -27.65 8.55
N LYS A 130 -31.16 -26.76 8.36
CA LYS A 130 -32.57 -27.09 8.63
C LYS A 130 -33.18 -27.98 7.56
N ILE A 131 -32.81 -27.74 6.30
CA ILE A 131 -33.34 -28.47 5.13
C ILE A 131 -32.59 -29.80 4.93
N ASN A 132 -31.30 -29.84 5.27
CA ASN A 132 -30.46 -31.04 5.25
C ASN A 132 -29.97 -31.39 6.67
N PRO A 133 -30.85 -31.92 7.54
CA PRO A 133 -30.41 -32.51 8.80
C PRO A 133 -29.53 -33.73 8.52
N LYS A 134 -28.56 -33.98 9.41
CA LYS A 134 -27.68 -35.16 9.31
C LYS A 134 -28.46 -36.47 9.37
#